data_AF-A0A2E8E2E1-F1
#
_entry.id   AF-A0A2E8E2E1-F1
#
_cell.length_a   1.000
_cell.length_b   1.000
_cell.length_c   1.000
_cell.angle_alpha   90.00
_cell.angle_beta   90.00
_cell.angle_gamma   90.00
#
_symmetry.space_group_name_H-M   'P 1'
#
loop_
_entity.id
_entity.type
_entity.pdbx_description
1 polymer ?
#
loop_
_entity_poly.entity_id
_entity_poly.type
_entity_poly.pdbx_seq_one_letter_code
_entity_poly.pdbx_strand_id
1 'polypeptide(L)'
;MATARQDFLVGYVGTAVLAFAFVTLGAGVMFGSSETFAAEGPVFSTQLVDLYSATLGAWTRPIVLAAVVTTMLSTTLTVLDGGPRAIERSLHVLRSGPDGATGSSVGPIYWWSLAALVVLTLVVMSLFIGNLTTMVDFATIVSFLTGPLLGYLNLRAVTSHEMPVEHRPGRAMVVLSWVGIVLLGGTGLFYLQSLFG
;
A
#
# COMPACT_ATOMS: atom_id res chain seq x y z
N MET A 1 0.49 -23.41 7.84
CA MET A 1 1.46 -22.56 7.10
C MET A 1 1.34 -22.70 5.58
N ALA A 2 1.15 -23.91 5.02
CA ALA A 2 1.01 -24.09 3.57
C ALA A 2 -0.16 -23.30 2.95
N THR A 3 -1.33 -23.30 3.60
CA THR A 3 -2.53 -22.56 3.14
C THR A 3 -2.31 -21.05 3.09
N ALA A 4 -1.79 -20.46 4.17
CA ALA A 4 -1.50 -19.01 4.22
C ALA A 4 -0.51 -18.55 3.14
N ARG A 5 0.49 -19.39 2.81
CA ARG A 5 1.41 -19.12 1.72
C ARG A 5 0.72 -19.17 0.36
N GLN A 6 -0.16 -20.14 0.15
CA GLN A 6 -0.92 -20.27 -1.10
C GLN A 6 -1.86 -19.08 -1.30
N ASP A 7 -2.60 -18.70 -0.25
CA ASP A 7 -3.50 -17.54 -0.29
C ASP A 7 -2.73 -16.25 -0.63
N PHE A 8 -1.55 -16.06 -0.02
CA PHE A 8 -0.67 -14.94 -0.33
C PHE A 8 -0.21 -14.95 -1.79
N LEU A 9 0.20 -16.11 -2.33
CA LEU A 9 0.68 -16.22 -3.71
C LEU A 9 -0.43 -15.95 -4.73
N VAL A 10 -1.65 -16.44 -4.48
CA VAL A 10 -2.80 -16.17 -5.35
C VAL A 10 -3.10 -14.67 -5.37
N GLY A 11 -3.13 -14.03 -4.19
CA GLY A 11 -3.28 -12.59 -4.09
C GLY A 11 -2.16 -11.82 -4.82
N TYR A 12 -0.91 -12.19 -4.58
CA TYR A 12 0.26 -11.52 -5.15
C TYR A 12 0.33 -11.62 -6.68
N VAL A 13 0.06 -12.81 -7.24
CA VAL A 13 0.01 -12.99 -8.70
C VAL A 13 -1.22 -12.29 -9.29
N GLY A 14 -2.37 -12.40 -8.61
CA GLY A 14 -3.60 -11.72 -9.03
C GLY A 14 -3.42 -10.21 -9.14
N THR A 15 -2.81 -9.58 -8.13
CA THR A 15 -2.54 -8.13 -8.16
C THR A 15 -1.53 -7.75 -9.24
N ALA A 16 -0.50 -8.57 -9.49
CA ALA A 16 0.46 -8.31 -10.58
C ALA A 16 -0.21 -8.34 -11.96
N VAL A 17 -1.08 -9.33 -12.22
CA VAL A 17 -1.85 -9.41 -13.47
C VAL A 17 -2.79 -8.22 -13.62
N LEU A 18 -3.51 -7.87 -12.55
CA LEU A 18 -4.41 -6.71 -12.56
C LEU A 18 -3.65 -5.39 -12.77
N ALA A 19 -2.47 -5.23 -12.16
CA ALA A 19 -1.65 -4.04 -12.35
C ALA A 19 -1.27 -3.86 -13.83
N PHE A 20 -0.85 -4.94 -14.50
CA PHE A 20 -0.58 -4.90 -15.93
C PHE A 20 -1.85 -4.55 -16.74
N ALA A 21 -2.99 -5.16 -16.43
CA ALA A 21 -4.26 -4.86 -17.08
C ALA A 21 -4.72 -3.40 -16.89
N PHE A 22 -4.53 -2.81 -15.71
CA PHE A 22 -4.86 -1.41 -15.46
C PHE A 22 -3.93 -0.45 -16.20
N VAL A 23 -2.64 -0.77 -16.29
CA VAL A 23 -1.69 0.03 -17.09
C VAL A 23 -2.06 -0.02 -18.58
N THR A 24 -2.39 -1.19 -19.12
CA THR A 24 -2.78 -1.31 -20.54
C THR A 24 -4.12 -0.65 -20.82
N LEU A 25 -5.11 -0.77 -19.92
CA LEU A 25 -6.39 -0.06 -20.05
C LEU A 25 -6.21 1.45 -19.94
N GLY A 26 -5.44 1.94 -18.96
CA GLY A 26 -5.13 3.36 -18.84
C GLY A 26 -4.45 3.91 -20.10
N ALA A 27 -3.45 3.18 -20.62
CA ALA A 27 -2.80 3.53 -21.87
C ALA A 27 -3.74 3.46 -23.08
N GLY A 28 -4.69 2.52 -23.14
CA GLY A 28 -5.60 2.39 -24.29
C GLY A 28 -6.77 3.40 -24.27
N VAL A 29 -7.22 3.80 -23.08
CA VAL A 29 -8.44 4.60 -22.90
C VAL A 29 -8.14 6.07 -22.60
N MET A 30 -7.07 6.35 -21.85
CA MET A 30 -6.73 7.72 -21.42
C MET A 30 -5.68 8.36 -22.33
N PHE A 31 -4.82 7.58 -22.99
CA PHE A 31 -3.82 8.15 -23.90
C PHE A 31 -4.48 8.69 -25.17
N GLY A 32 -4.35 10.00 -25.41
CA GLY A 32 -4.96 10.66 -26.56
C GLY A 32 -6.44 11.02 -26.40
N SER A 33 -7.03 10.83 -25.21
CA SER A 33 -8.34 11.41 -24.91
C SER A 33 -8.22 12.93 -24.71
N SER A 34 -9.23 13.68 -25.13
CA SER A 34 -9.32 15.14 -24.88
C SER A 34 -9.91 15.48 -23.51
N GLU A 35 -10.17 14.45 -22.69
CA GLU A 35 -10.84 14.60 -21.39
C GLU A 35 -9.84 15.06 -20.33
N THR A 36 -10.12 16.21 -19.71
CA THR A 36 -9.38 16.68 -18.55
C THR A 36 -10.03 16.15 -17.28
N PHE A 37 -9.27 15.38 -16.51
CA PHE A 37 -9.73 14.88 -15.22
C PHE A 37 -9.78 15.98 -14.17
N ALA A 38 -10.77 15.92 -13.30
CA ALA A 38 -10.89 16.84 -12.18
C ALA A 38 -9.71 16.66 -11.21
N ALA A 39 -9.20 17.78 -10.68
CA ALA A 39 -8.15 17.77 -9.67
C ALA A 39 -8.66 17.25 -8.31
N GLU A 40 -9.97 17.32 -8.06
CA GLU A 40 -10.61 16.85 -6.83
C GLU A 40 -10.84 15.34 -6.86
N GLY A 41 -10.34 14.64 -5.83
CA GLY A 41 -10.41 13.18 -5.72
C GLY A 41 -11.82 12.57 -5.82
N PRO A 42 -12.85 13.12 -5.14
CA PRO A 42 -14.21 12.59 -5.23
C PRO A 42 -14.78 12.65 -6.66
N VAL A 43 -14.55 13.76 -7.37
CA VAL A 43 -15.03 13.95 -8.74
C VAL A 43 -14.26 13.05 -9.70
N PHE A 44 -12.93 12.99 -9.56
CA PHE A 44 -12.08 12.08 -10.34
C PHE A 44 -12.54 10.63 -10.26
N SER A 45 -12.93 10.17 -9.07
CA SER A 45 -13.40 8.79 -8.87
C SER A 45 -14.68 8.48 -9.66
N THR A 46 -15.60 9.44 -9.75
CA THR A 46 -16.81 9.28 -10.58
C THR A 46 -16.49 9.28 -12.06
N GLN A 47 -15.57 10.15 -12.51
CA GLN A 47 -15.12 10.19 -13.91
C GLN A 47 -14.45 8.87 -14.33
N LEU A 48 -13.65 8.24 -13.46
CA LEU A 48 -13.08 6.92 -13.74
C LEU A 48 -14.16 5.85 -13.92
N VAL A 49 -15.16 5.80 -13.02
CA VAL A 49 -16.26 4.84 -13.12
C VAL A 49 -17.03 5.01 -14.43
N ASP A 50 -17.31 6.25 -14.81
CA ASP A 50 -18.06 6.55 -16.02
C ASP A 50 -17.23 6.24 -17.29
N LEU A 51 -15.91 6.47 -17.26
CA LEU A 51 -14.99 6.08 -18.33
C LEU A 51 -14.98 4.56 -18.57
N TYR A 52 -14.92 3.77 -17.50
CA TYR A 52 -15.02 2.30 -17.61
C TYR A 52 -16.40 1.86 -18.09
N SER A 53 -17.46 2.55 -17.66
CA SER A 53 -18.82 2.25 -18.09
C SER A 53 -19.04 2.55 -19.58
N ALA A 54 -18.41 3.62 -20.09
CA ALA A 54 -18.46 3.97 -21.51
C ALA A 54 -17.66 3.00 -22.38
N THR A 55 -16.53 2.49 -21.89
CA THR A 55 -15.64 1.59 -22.64
C THR A 55 -16.05 0.11 -22.60
N LEU A 56 -16.53 -0.37 -21.44
CA LEU A 56 -16.91 -1.78 -21.23
C LEU A 56 -18.44 -2.02 -21.29
N GLY A 57 -19.22 -0.94 -21.35
CA GLY A 57 -20.68 -0.96 -21.39
C GLY A 57 -21.34 -0.66 -20.05
N ALA A 58 -22.53 -0.08 -20.10
CA ALA A 58 -23.23 0.48 -18.92
C ALA A 58 -23.53 -0.54 -17.81
N TRP A 59 -23.63 -1.84 -18.14
CA TRP A 59 -23.84 -2.91 -17.18
C TRP A 59 -22.66 -3.08 -16.19
N THR A 60 -21.47 -2.60 -16.55
CA THR A 60 -20.28 -2.67 -15.69
C THR A 60 -20.29 -1.66 -14.56
N ARG A 61 -21.04 -0.56 -14.70
CA ARG A 61 -21.07 0.55 -13.73
C ARG A 61 -21.31 0.11 -12.28
N PRO A 62 -22.37 -0.66 -11.95
CA PRO A 62 -22.58 -1.12 -10.57
C PRO A 62 -21.49 -2.06 -10.06
N ILE A 63 -20.86 -2.84 -10.94
CA ILE A 63 -19.77 -3.77 -10.58
C ILE A 63 -18.51 -2.98 -10.22
N VAL A 64 -18.15 -1.99 -11.04
CA VAL A 64 -16.99 -1.12 -10.80
C VAL A 64 -17.19 -0.30 -9.53
N LEU A 65 -18.38 0.28 -9.31
CA LEU A 65 -18.69 1.01 -8.08
C LEU A 65 -18.54 0.13 -6.84
N ALA A 66 -19.10 -1.09 -6.86
CA ALA A 66 -18.95 -2.04 -5.77
C ALA A 66 -17.47 -2.37 -5.52
N ALA A 67 -16.71 -2.65 -6.59
CA ALA A 67 -15.28 -2.94 -6.50
C ALA A 67 -14.50 -1.77 -5.87
N VAL A 68 -14.67 -0.55 -6.36
CA VAL A 68 -13.98 0.64 -5.84
C VAL A 68 -14.31 0.88 -4.36
N VAL A 69 -15.59 0.81 -3.98
CA VAL A 69 -16.01 0.99 -2.58
C VAL A 69 -15.44 -0.10 -1.69
N THR A 70 -15.53 -1.37 -2.09
CA THR A 70 -14.99 -2.48 -1.30
C THR A 70 -13.46 -2.39 -1.17
N THR A 71 -12.74 -2.04 -2.24
CA THR A 71 -11.29 -1.87 -2.19
C THR A 71 -10.90 -0.73 -1.25
N MET A 72 -11.52 0.45 -1.36
CA MET A 72 -11.20 1.61 -0.52
C MET A 72 -11.61 1.40 0.95
N LEU A 73 -12.73 0.69 1.19
CA LEU A 73 -13.13 0.31 2.54
C LEU A 73 -12.13 -0.67 3.15
N SER A 74 -11.70 -1.69 2.41
CA SER A 74 -10.76 -2.69 2.89
C SER A 74 -9.39 -2.09 3.23
N THR A 75 -8.88 -1.16 2.41
CA THR A 75 -7.62 -0.47 2.70
C THR A 75 -7.75 0.42 3.94
N THR A 76 -8.86 1.14 4.07
CA THR A 76 -9.16 1.95 5.26
C THR A 76 -9.20 1.11 6.53
N LEU A 77 -9.92 -0.02 6.51
CA LEU A 77 -9.99 -0.94 7.65
C LEU A 77 -8.62 -1.53 8.00
N THR A 78 -7.84 -1.92 6.99
CA THR A 78 -6.50 -2.49 7.18
C THR A 78 -5.55 -1.49 7.83
N VAL A 79 -5.59 -0.22 7.43
CA VAL A 79 -4.73 0.83 7.99
C VAL A 79 -5.20 1.24 9.39
N LEU A 80 -6.51 1.44 9.59
CA LEU A 80 -7.07 1.85 10.88
C LEU A 80 -7.01 0.75 11.96
N ASP A 81 -7.12 -0.53 11.62
CA ASP A 81 -7.00 -1.61 12.61
C ASP A 81 -5.57 -2.18 12.66
N GLY A 82 -5.00 -2.50 11.50
CA GLY A 82 -3.70 -3.14 11.39
C GLY A 82 -2.54 -2.21 11.78
N GLY A 83 -2.60 -0.93 11.42
CA GLY A 83 -1.57 0.05 11.75
C GLY A 83 -1.35 0.19 13.26
N PRO A 84 -2.39 0.55 14.03
CA PRO A 84 -2.32 0.64 15.50
C PRO A 84 -1.84 -0.64 16.18
N ARG A 85 -2.32 -1.82 15.73
CA ARG A 85 -1.85 -3.12 16.26
C ARG A 85 -0.37 -3.36 16.00
N ALA A 86 0.11 -3.03 14.79
CA ALA A 86 1.53 -3.16 14.45
C ALA A 86 2.41 -2.22 15.28
N ILE A 87 1.97 -0.97 15.48
CA ILE A 87 2.66 0.03 16.30
C ILE A 87 2.72 -0.42 17.76
N GLU A 88 1.60 -0.86 18.33
CA GLU A 88 1.53 -1.35 19.70
C GLU A 88 2.46 -2.53 19.93
N ARG A 89 2.43 -3.53 19.05
CA ARG A 89 3.33 -4.68 19.13
C ARG A 89 4.80 -4.29 19.01
N SER A 90 5.13 -3.39 18.09
CA SER A 90 6.51 -2.91 17.90
C SER A 90 7.02 -2.18 19.14
N LEU A 91 6.21 -1.29 19.73
CA LEU A 91 6.54 -0.57 20.96
C LEU A 91 6.68 -1.50 22.17
N HIS A 92 5.81 -2.51 22.26
CA HIS A 92 5.86 -3.47 23.35
C HIS A 92 7.15 -4.31 23.30
N VAL A 93 7.51 -4.83 22.13
CA VAL A 93 8.77 -5.58 21.94
C VAL A 93 9.98 -4.69 22.25
N LEU A 94 9.94 -3.41 21.83
CA LEU A 94 11.03 -2.47 22.10
C LEU A 94 11.22 -2.14 23.59
N ARG A 95 10.13 -2.09 24.37
CA ARG A 95 10.17 -1.74 25.81
C ARG A 95 10.44 -2.94 26.72
N SER A 96 9.82 -4.07 26.43
CA SER A 96 9.77 -5.23 27.32
C SER A 96 10.62 -6.41 26.85
N GLY A 97 11.32 -6.26 25.72
CA GLY A 97 12.05 -7.33 25.05
C GLY A 97 11.14 -8.35 24.34
N PRO A 98 11.72 -9.30 23.59
CA PRO A 98 10.98 -10.29 22.80
C PRO A 98 10.05 -11.18 23.66
N ASP A 99 10.50 -11.57 24.84
CA ASP A 99 9.80 -12.52 25.71
C ASP A 99 8.64 -11.88 26.50
N GLY A 100 8.64 -10.55 26.63
CA GLY A 100 7.58 -9.82 27.33
C GLY A 100 6.29 -9.68 26.51
N ALA A 101 6.33 -9.88 25.19
CA ALA A 101 5.23 -9.57 24.26
C ALA A 101 4.10 -10.61 24.22
N THR A 102 3.69 -11.13 25.38
CA THR A 102 2.59 -12.10 25.46
C THR A 102 1.25 -11.37 25.64
N GLY A 103 0.39 -11.45 24.61
CA GLY A 103 -1.00 -10.95 24.64
C GLY A 103 -1.34 -9.94 23.55
N SER A 104 -2.45 -10.16 22.83
CA SER A 104 -3.14 -9.15 22.03
C SER A 104 -4.07 -8.37 22.94
N SER A 105 -3.54 -7.37 23.64
CA SER A 105 -4.38 -6.43 24.36
C SER A 105 -4.59 -5.22 23.48
N VAL A 106 -5.84 -4.79 23.30
CA VAL A 106 -6.19 -3.52 22.68
C VAL A 106 -5.91 -2.43 23.71
N GLY A 107 -4.62 -2.16 23.95
CA GLY A 107 -4.15 -1.33 25.05
C GLY A 107 -4.27 0.17 24.76
N PRO A 108 -3.81 1.01 25.71
CA PRO A 108 -3.79 2.46 25.50
C PRO A 108 -2.99 2.87 24.24
N ILE A 109 -1.93 2.13 23.89
CA ILE A 109 -1.10 2.43 22.72
C ILE A 109 -1.89 2.24 21.43
N TYR A 110 -2.73 1.20 21.33
CA TYR A 110 -3.64 1.03 20.20
C TYR A 110 -4.56 2.25 20.03
N TRP A 111 -5.25 2.67 21.08
CA TRP A 111 -6.21 3.78 20.98
C TRP A 111 -5.52 5.12 20.67
N TRP A 112 -4.34 5.38 21.27
CA TRP A 112 -3.55 6.56 20.95
C TRP A 112 -3.04 6.57 19.50
N SER A 113 -2.55 5.44 19.01
CA SER A 113 -2.08 5.34 17.62
C SER A 113 -3.23 5.42 16.62
N LEU A 114 -4.40 4.84 16.92
CA LEU A 114 -5.62 5.02 16.12
C LEU A 114 -6.04 6.49 16.07
N ALA A 115 -6.13 7.16 17.22
CA ALA A 115 -6.48 8.58 17.28
C ALA A 115 -5.49 9.44 16.50
N ALA A 116 -4.18 9.20 16.66
CA ALA A 116 -3.14 9.90 15.93
C ALA A 116 -3.25 9.67 14.41
N LEU A 117 -3.54 8.44 13.97
CA LEU A 117 -3.71 8.09 12.57
C LEU A 117 -4.93 8.78 11.95
N VAL A 118 -6.06 8.84 12.66
CA VAL A 118 -7.26 9.57 12.21
C VAL A 118 -6.96 11.06 12.10
N VAL A 119 -6.34 11.67 13.13
CA VAL A 119 -5.98 13.10 13.10
C VAL A 119 -5.03 13.41 11.96
N LEU A 120 -3.97 12.60 11.78
CA LEU A 120 -3.02 12.77 10.69
C LEU A 120 -3.71 12.66 9.32
N THR A 121 -4.63 11.71 9.16
CA THR A 121 -5.41 11.55 7.92
C THR A 121 -6.24 12.79 7.65
N LEU A 122 -6.94 13.34 8.65
CA LEU A 122 -7.74 14.56 8.50
C LEU A 122 -6.87 15.78 8.15
N VAL A 123 -5.67 15.89 8.73
CA VAL A 123 -4.70 16.95 8.41
C VAL A 123 -4.20 16.81 6.98
N VAL A 124 -3.79 15.61 6.56
CA VAL A 124 -3.34 15.38 5.17
C VAL A 124 -4.48 15.67 4.19
N MET A 125 -5.70 15.20 4.48
CA MET A 125 -6.86 15.50 3.64
C MET A 125 -7.12 17.00 3.55
N SER A 126 -7.10 17.74 4.66
CA SER A 126 -7.37 19.20 4.61
C SER A 126 -6.32 19.97 3.80
N LEU A 127 -5.06 19.48 3.77
CA LEU A 127 -3.99 20.08 2.98
C LEU A 127 -4.08 19.77 1.47
N PHE A 128 -4.59 18.58 1.09
CA PHE A 128 -4.51 18.09 -0.30
C PHE A 128 -5.86 17.83 -1.00
N ILE A 129 -7.00 18.06 -0.36
CA ILE A 129 -8.33 17.71 -0.90
C ILE A 129 -8.63 18.30 -2.30
N GLY A 130 -8.05 19.46 -2.62
CA GLY A 130 -8.21 20.12 -3.92
C GLY A 130 -7.19 19.73 -5.00
N ASN A 131 -6.20 18.89 -4.67
CA ASN A 131 -5.18 18.44 -5.63
C ASN A 131 -4.80 16.97 -5.39
N LEU A 132 -5.58 16.08 -6.00
CA LEU A 132 -5.37 14.63 -5.94
C LEU A 132 -3.98 14.25 -6.42
N THR A 133 -3.47 14.86 -7.49
CA THR A 133 -2.15 14.55 -8.05
C THR A 133 -1.08 14.77 -7.01
N THR A 134 -1.04 15.94 -6.37
CA THR A 134 -0.07 16.21 -5.30
C THR A 134 -0.24 15.26 -4.11
N MET A 135 -1.47 14.89 -3.75
CA MET A 135 -1.72 13.91 -2.69
C MET A 135 -1.11 12.55 -3.02
N VAL A 136 -1.33 12.07 -4.25
CA VAL A 136 -0.83 10.78 -4.74
C VAL A 136 0.70 10.80 -4.86
N ASP A 137 1.28 11.90 -5.35
CA ASP A 137 2.72 12.06 -5.46
C ASP A 137 3.38 12.01 -4.09
N PHE A 138 2.85 12.75 -3.11
CA PHE A 138 3.33 12.71 -1.72
C PHE A 138 3.27 11.31 -1.13
N ALA A 139 2.11 10.63 -1.25
CA ALA A 139 1.95 9.27 -0.73
C ALA A 139 2.90 8.27 -1.40
N THR A 140 3.14 8.42 -2.70
CA THR A 140 4.04 7.57 -3.49
C THR A 140 5.49 7.77 -3.08
N ILE A 141 5.95 9.02 -2.91
CA ILE A 141 7.30 9.33 -2.43
C ILE A 141 7.52 8.70 -1.05
N VAL A 142 6.61 8.95 -0.09
CA VAL A 142 6.75 8.42 1.27
C VAL A 142 6.78 6.89 1.24
N SER A 143 5.95 6.26 0.41
CA SER A 143 5.93 4.79 0.25
C SER A 143 7.23 4.25 -0.35
N PHE A 144 7.79 4.90 -1.37
CA PHE A 144 9.06 4.48 -1.97
C PHE A 144 10.27 4.75 -1.09
N LEU A 145 10.23 5.73 -0.19
CA LEU A 145 11.30 5.95 0.80
C LEU A 145 11.22 4.96 1.97
N THR A 146 10.01 4.62 2.41
CA THR A 146 9.81 3.68 3.53
C THR A 146 9.96 2.21 3.10
N GLY A 147 9.61 1.88 1.85
CA GLY A 147 9.68 0.52 1.30
C GLY A 147 11.05 -0.16 1.46
N PRO A 148 12.18 0.47 1.06
CA PRO A 148 13.53 -0.08 1.22
C PRO A 148 13.89 -0.35 2.68
N LEU A 149 13.51 0.55 3.59
CA LEU A 149 13.78 0.40 5.02
C LEU A 149 13.04 -0.83 5.58
N LEU A 150 11.72 -0.92 5.32
CA LEU A 150 10.91 -2.05 5.78
C LEU A 150 11.31 -3.36 5.10
N GLY A 151 11.66 -3.31 3.82
CA GLY A 151 12.16 -4.46 3.05
C GLY A 151 13.46 -5.01 3.62
N TYR A 152 14.41 -4.12 3.94
CA TYR A 152 15.68 -4.52 4.56
C TYR A 152 15.50 -5.10 5.95
N LEU A 153 14.67 -4.47 6.80
CA LEU A 153 14.37 -4.98 8.15
C LEU A 153 13.73 -6.37 8.08
N ASN A 154 12.77 -6.57 7.17
CA ASN A 154 12.16 -7.88 6.95
C ASN A 154 13.19 -8.91 6.46
N LEU A 155 14.01 -8.56 5.45
CA LEU A 155 15.02 -9.47 4.93
C LEU A 155 16.02 -9.88 6.01
N ARG A 156 16.46 -8.93 6.84
CA ARG A 156 17.37 -9.19 7.97
C ARG A 156 16.71 -10.07 9.03
N ALA A 157 15.44 -9.85 9.35
CA ALA A 157 14.71 -10.66 10.33
C ALA A 157 14.59 -12.12 9.87
N VAL A 158 14.15 -12.36 8.63
CA VAL A 158 13.94 -13.74 8.11
C VAL A 158 15.24 -14.48 7.78
N THR A 159 16.37 -13.77 7.65
CA THR A 159 17.70 -14.37 7.43
C THR A 159 18.55 -14.41 8.71
N SER A 160 18.02 -13.92 9.84
CA SER A 160 18.73 -13.92 11.12
C SER A 160 19.01 -15.35 11.61
N HIS A 161 20.05 -15.46 12.45
CA HIS A 161 20.38 -16.68 13.17
C HIS A 161 19.24 -17.21 14.06
N GLU A 162 18.39 -16.29 14.56
CA GLU A 162 17.21 -16.59 15.38
C GLU A 162 16.07 -17.28 14.59
N MET A 163 16.08 -17.20 13.25
CA MET A 163 15.08 -17.84 12.40
C MET A 163 15.44 -19.32 12.19
N PRO A 164 14.51 -20.28 12.41
CA PRO A 164 14.71 -21.69 12.09
C PRO A 164 15.14 -21.88 10.63
N VAL A 165 16.16 -22.73 10.40
CA VAL A 165 16.78 -22.90 9.07
C VAL A 165 15.76 -23.34 8.01
N GLU A 166 14.80 -24.18 8.41
CA GLU A 166 13.72 -24.71 7.56
C GLU A 166 12.76 -23.62 7.05
N HIS A 167 12.70 -22.46 7.71
CA HIS A 167 11.83 -21.34 7.35
C HIS A 167 12.56 -20.16 6.73
N ARG A 168 13.89 -20.26 6.53
CA ARG A 168 14.66 -19.21 5.87
C ARG A 168 14.36 -19.17 4.37
N PRO A 169 14.33 -17.98 3.76
CA PRO A 169 14.08 -17.85 2.33
C PRO A 169 15.22 -18.49 1.52
N GLY A 170 14.85 -19.12 0.39
CA GLY A 170 15.83 -19.62 -0.58
C GLY A 170 16.58 -18.47 -1.28
N ARG A 171 17.71 -18.81 -1.91
CA ARG A 171 18.60 -17.82 -2.59
C ARG A 171 17.87 -16.95 -3.62
N ALA A 172 16.96 -17.53 -4.40
CA ALA A 172 16.18 -16.78 -5.40
C ALA A 172 15.31 -15.68 -4.76
N MET A 173 14.69 -15.97 -3.60
CA MET A 173 13.84 -15.02 -2.89
C MET A 173 14.68 -13.91 -2.25
N VAL A 174 15.87 -14.22 -1.73
CA VAL A 174 16.82 -13.23 -1.21
C VAL A 174 17.27 -12.26 -2.32
N VAL A 175 17.60 -12.79 -3.51
CA VAL A 175 17.94 -11.95 -4.67
C VAL A 175 16.76 -11.08 -5.07
N LEU A 176 15.56 -11.65 -5.16
CA LEU A 176 14.35 -10.89 -5.48
C LEU A 176 14.07 -9.77 -4.46
N SER A 177 14.26 -10.03 -3.17
CA SER A 177 14.13 -9.01 -2.12
C SER A 177 15.13 -7.87 -2.30
N TRP A 178 16.41 -8.18 -2.58
CA TRP A 178 17.41 -7.15 -2.84
C TRP A 178 17.11 -6.34 -4.09
N VAL A 179 16.69 -6.99 -5.18
CA VAL A 179 16.26 -6.30 -6.41
C VAL A 179 15.09 -5.36 -6.10
N GLY A 180 14.08 -5.81 -5.35
CA GLY A 180 12.95 -4.98 -4.94
C GLY A 180 13.38 -3.78 -4.09
N ILE A 181 14.26 -3.98 -3.11
CA ILE A 181 14.79 -2.89 -2.26
C ILE A 181 15.53 -1.84 -3.11
N VAL A 182 16.40 -2.29 -4.02
CA VAL A 182 17.16 -1.39 -4.90
C VAL A 182 16.24 -0.65 -5.87
N LEU A 183 15.24 -1.33 -6.45
CA LEU A 183 14.27 -0.69 -7.35
C LEU A 183 13.46 0.37 -6.62
N LEU A 184 12.88 0.03 -5.45
CA LEU A 184 12.09 0.99 -4.66
C LEU A 184 12.93 2.19 -4.20
N GLY A 185 14.17 1.95 -3.75
CA GLY A 185 15.07 3.01 -3.31
C GLY A 185 15.52 3.89 -4.48
N GLY A 186 15.86 3.26 -5.62
CA GLY A 186 16.24 3.96 -6.84
C GLY A 186 15.11 4.83 -7.39
N THR A 187 13.88 4.30 -7.46
CA THR A 187 12.72 5.08 -7.91
C THR A 187 12.37 6.20 -6.93
N GLY A 188 12.48 5.96 -5.62
CA GLY A 188 12.26 7.00 -4.61
C GLY A 188 13.26 8.16 -4.74
N LEU A 189 14.55 7.85 -4.91
CA LEU A 189 15.59 8.87 -5.13
C LEU A 189 15.42 9.61 -6.46
N PHE A 190 15.10 8.89 -7.54
CA PHE A 190 14.82 9.49 -8.84
C PHE A 190 13.65 10.48 -8.75
N TYR A 191 12.56 10.09 -8.09
CA TYR A 191 11.39 10.95 -7.96
C TYR A 191 11.68 12.19 -7.10
N LEU A 192 12.45 12.04 -6.01
CA LEU A 192 12.92 13.18 -5.23
C LEU A 192 13.75 14.13 -6.09
N GLN A 193 14.65 13.63 -6.93
CA GLN A 193 15.43 14.47 -7.84
C GLN A 193 14.53 15.24 -8.83
N SER A 194 13.52 14.59 -9.42
CA SER A 194 12.58 15.25 -10.34
C SER A 194 11.71 16.32 -9.69
N LEU A 195 11.60 16.33 -8.36
CA LEU A 195 10.86 17.37 -7.64
C LEU A 195 11.70 18.65 -7.43
N PHE A 196 13.02 18.52 -7.36
CA PHE A 196 13.96 19.61 -7.09
C PHE A 196 14.72 20.13 -8.33
N GLY A 197 14.65 19.42 -9.46
CA GLY A 197 15.27 19.79 -10.74
C GLY A 197 14.25 20.21 -11.77
#